data_AF-A0AAV2YJV7-F1
#
_entry.id   AF-A0AAV2YJV7-F1
#
_cell.length_a   1.000
_cell.length_b   1.000
_cell.length_c   1.000
_cell.angle_alpha   90.00
_cell.angle_beta   90.00
_cell.angle_gamma   90.00
#
_symmetry.space_group_name_H-M   'P 1'
#
loop_
_entity.id
_entity.type
_entity.pdbx_description
1 polymer ?
#
loop_
_entity_poly.entity_id
_entity_poly.type
_entity_poly.pdbx_seq_one_letter_code
_entity_poly.pdbx_strand_id
1 'polypeptide(L)'
;LDFQIDSRDGTTDTTFAAFIGTLSLNALKLGVNDSTKMTISASTGTVGYVGIGTSSPTTPLTVSGSTSRTFDVGGLGYSNLAKSGVVTSIGPVTTTICGTFSDSLLITTGSYYTTSDRRIKKKY
;
A
#
# COMPACT_ATOMS: atom_id res chain seq x y z
N LEU A 1 9.47 -30.61 0.16
CA LEU A 1 8.02 -30.60 -0.13
C LEU A 1 7.91 -29.81 -1.41
N ASP A 2 7.67 -30.48 -2.51
CA ASP A 2 7.74 -29.82 -3.82
C ASP A 2 6.31 -29.61 -4.29
N PHE A 3 5.90 -28.34 -4.31
CA PHE A 3 4.64 -27.90 -4.89
C PHE A 3 4.95 -27.29 -6.26
N GLN A 4 4.47 -27.94 -7.32
CA GLN A 4 4.73 -27.53 -8.70
C GLN A 4 3.43 -27.22 -9.43
N ILE A 5 3.43 -26.09 -10.15
CA ILE A 5 2.37 -25.71 -11.08
C ILE A 5 3.05 -25.32 -12.40
N ASP A 6 2.85 -26.11 -13.44
CA ASP A 6 3.45 -25.91 -14.76
C ASP A 6 2.38 -25.57 -15.82
N SER A 7 2.62 -24.55 -16.64
CA SER A 7 2.11 -24.53 -18.03
C SER A 7 3.30 -24.66 -18.95
N ARG A 8 3.45 -25.82 -19.60
CA ARG A 8 4.58 -26.15 -20.48
C ARG A 8 4.27 -25.81 -21.93
N ASP A 9 4.06 -24.54 -22.23
CA ASP A 9 3.94 -24.10 -23.62
C ASP A 9 4.93 -22.97 -23.85
N GLY A 10 5.97 -23.22 -24.65
CA GLY A 10 7.17 -22.37 -24.80
C GLY A 10 6.94 -21.04 -25.51
N THR A 11 5.76 -20.43 -25.38
CA THR A 11 5.39 -19.17 -26.01
C THR A 11 4.89 -18.20 -24.94
N THR A 12 5.32 -16.94 -24.99
CA THR A 12 4.95 -15.89 -24.02
C THR A 12 3.53 -15.36 -24.22
N ASP A 13 2.62 -16.19 -24.74
CA ASP A 13 1.24 -15.79 -25.05
C ASP A 13 0.36 -15.97 -23.81
N THR A 14 -0.32 -14.89 -23.40
CA THR A 14 -1.26 -14.89 -22.27
C THR A 14 -2.48 -15.80 -22.49
N THR A 15 -2.63 -16.35 -23.70
CA THR A 15 -3.70 -17.27 -24.08
C THR A 15 -3.53 -18.69 -23.49
N PHE A 16 -2.32 -19.12 -23.13
CA PHE A 16 -2.01 -20.47 -22.61
C PHE A 16 -1.30 -20.46 -21.23
N ALA A 17 -1.83 -19.69 -20.27
CA ALA A 17 -1.29 -19.62 -18.92
C ALA A 17 -1.80 -20.76 -18.01
N ALA A 18 -0.98 -21.16 -17.02
CA ALA A 18 -1.47 -22.02 -15.94
C ALA A 18 -2.51 -21.23 -15.12
N PHE A 19 -3.73 -21.75 -15.04
CA PHE A 19 -4.78 -21.16 -14.21
C PHE A 19 -4.83 -21.85 -12.85
N ILE A 20 -4.84 -21.03 -11.79
CA ILE A 20 -5.05 -21.48 -10.42
C ILE A 20 -6.22 -20.67 -9.86
N GLY A 21 -7.31 -21.34 -9.54
CA GLY A 21 -8.50 -20.67 -9.03
C GLY A 21 -9.67 -21.62 -8.83
N THR A 22 -10.83 -21.03 -8.64
CA THR A 22 -12.11 -21.73 -8.47
C THR A 22 -13.01 -21.45 -9.67
N LEU A 23 -13.80 -22.45 -10.08
CA LEU A 23 -14.75 -22.31 -11.21
C LEU A 23 -16.16 -21.90 -10.75
N SER A 24 -16.39 -21.88 -9.44
CA SER A 24 -17.64 -21.50 -8.79
C SER A 24 -17.35 -20.44 -7.73
N LEU A 25 -18.39 -19.90 -7.08
CA LEU A 25 -18.29 -18.84 -6.06
C LEU A 25 -17.65 -19.32 -4.74
N ASN A 26 -16.41 -19.78 -4.82
CA ASN A 26 -15.57 -20.19 -3.71
C ASN A 26 -14.30 -19.36 -3.70
N ALA A 27 -13.88 -18.91 -2.52
CA ALA A 27 -12.65 -18.12 -2.40
C ALA A 27 -11.40 -18.99 -2.67
N LEU A 28 -10.43 -18.44 -3.39
CA LEU A 28 -9.10 -19.04 -3.46
C LEU A 28 -8.32 -18.64 -2.20
N LYS A 29 -7.71 -19.61 -1.51
CA LYS A 29 -7.01 -19.40 -0.23
C LYS A 29 -5.60 -19.95 -0.28
N LEU A 30 -4.65 -19.17 0.20
CA LEU A 30 -3.26 -19.59 0.45
C LEU A 30 -2.98 -19.50 1.95
N GLY A 31 -2.32 -20.49 2.51
CA GLY A 31 -2.15 -20.61 3.96
C GLY A 31 -0.91 -21.38 4.37
N VAL A 32 -0.58 -21.29 5.66
CA VAL A 32 0.49 -22.03 6.33
C VAL A 32 0.02 -22.40 7.73
N ASN A 33 0.55 -23.49 8.29
CA ASN A 33 0.18 -24.00 9.63
C ASN A 33 -1.34 -24.12 9.82
N ASP A 34 -2.03 -24.71 8.85
CA ASP A 34 -3.49 -24.87 8.85
C ASP A 34 -4.28 -23.54 9.03
N SER A 35 -3.73 -22.45 8.51
CA SER A 35 -4.33 -21.12 8.63
C SER A 35 -4.21 -20.32 7.33
N THR A 36 -5.33 -19.75 6.88
CA THR A 36 -5.38 -18.90 5.67
C THR A 36 -4.67 -17.57 5.92
N LYS A 37 -3.75 -17.19 5.02
CA LYS A 37 -3.00 -15.94 5.07
C LYS A 37 -3.34 -15.00 3.92
N MET A 38 -3.71 -15.53 2.76
CA MET A 38 -4.19 -14.73 1.62
C MET A 38 -5.49 -15.33 1.08
N THR A 39 -6.45 -14.47 0.77
CA THR A 39 -7.77 -14.84 0.22
C THR A 39 -8.04 -14.00 -1.01
N ILE A 40 -8.45 -14.63 -2.11
CA ILE A 40 -9.15 -13.95 -3.20
C ILE A 40 -10.64 -14.21 -2.99
N SER A 41 -11.39 -13.15 -2.68
CA SER A 41 -12.80 -13.25 -2.30
C SER A 41 -13.65 -13.68 -3.51
N ALA A 42 -14.62 -14.56 -3.24
CA ALA A 42 -15.69 -14.90 -4.17
C ALA A 42 -17.06 -14.43 -3.67
N SER A 43 -17.11 -13.63 -2.59
CA SER A 43 -18.36 -13.10 -2.05
C SER A 43 -18.92 -12.05 -3.00
N THR A 44 -20.24 -12.09 -3.24
CA THR A 44 -20.95 -11.09 -4.04
C THR A 44 -20.63 -9.68 -3.54
N GLY A 45 -20.28 -8.78 -4.46
CA GLY A 45 -19.86 -7.40 -4.15
C GLY A 45 -18.36 -7.21 -3.88
N THR A 46 -17.59 -8.28 -3.67
CA THR A 46 -16.13 -8.23 -3.47
C THR A 46 -15.39 -9.30 -4.28
N VAL A 47 -16.03 -9.84 -5.32
CA VAL A 47 -15.44 -10.88 -6.18
C VAL A 47 -14.12 -10.40 -6.75
N GLY A 48 -13.06 -11.19 -6.58
CA GLY A 48 -11.70 -10.86 -7.02
C GLY A 48 -10.90 -9.97 -6.07
N TYR A 49 -11.50 -9.48 -4.97
CA TYR A 49 -10.76 -8.65 -4.01
C TYR A 49 -9.77 -9.52 -3.23
N VAL A 50 -8.57 -9.00 -3.02
CA VAL A 50 -7.48 -9.70 -2.34
C VAL A 50 -7.41 -9.26 -0.88
N GLY A 51 -7.58 -10.20 0.03
CA GLY A 51 -7.36 -10.05 1.46
C GLY A 51 -6.05 -10.71 1.89
N ILE A 52 -5.14 -9.98 2.55
CA ILE A 52 -4.00 -10.55 3.27
C ILE A 52 -4.30 -10.44 4.77
N GLY A 53 -4.30 -11.57 5.48
CA GLY A 53 -4.68 -11.65 6.89
C GLY A 53 -6.17 -11.38 7.16
N THR A 54 -7.01 -11.36 6.13
CA THR A 54 -8.47 -11.19 6.23
C THR A 54 -9.18 -12.05 5.17
N SER A 55 -10.34 -12.61 5.51
CA SER A 55 -11.23 -13.32 4.59
C SER A 55 -12.30 -12.41 3.98
N SER A 56 -12.42 -11.17 4.47
CA SER A 56 -13.48 -10.23 4.11
C SER A 56 -12.86 -8.89 3.70
N PRO A 57 -12.17 -8.83 2.55
CA PRO A 57 -11.63 -7.58 2.03
C PRO A 57 -12.76 -6.60 1.73
N THR A 58 -12.59 -5.33 2.13
CA THR A 58 -13.58 -4.25 1.90
C THR A 58 -13.19 -3.33 0.75
N THR A 59 -11.96 -3.47 0.25
CA THR A 59 -11.41 -2.77 -0.91
C THR A 59 -10.67 -3.78 -1.80
N PRO A 60 -10.34 -3.44 -3.07
CA PRO A 60 -9.70 -4.36 -4.00
C PRO A 60 -8.45 -5.07 -3.46
N LEU A 61 -7.68 -4.40 -2.60
CA LEU A 61 -6.61 -4.98 -1.80
C LEU A 61 -6.74 -4.53 -0.34
N THR A 62 -7.08 -5.46 0.54
CA THR A 62 -7.14 -5.25 1.99
C THR A 62 -6.04 -6.04 2.68
N VAL A 63 -5.19 -5.37 3.45
CA VAL A 63 -4.18 -6.05 4.29
C VAL A 63 -4.52 -5.79 5.75
N SER A 64 -4.78 -6.85 6.50
CA SER A 64 -4.99 -6.80 7.94
C SER A 64 -3.63 -6.67 8.64
N GLY A 65 -3.44 -5.59 9.38
CA GLY A 65 -2.17 -5.27 10.05
C GLY A 65 -1.39 -4.13 9.40
N SER A 66 -0.12 -4.01 9.78
CA SER A 66 0.77 -2.93 9.30
C SER A 66 1.37 -3.27 7.93
N THR A 67 1.35 -2.31 6.99
CA THR A 67 2.00 -2.42 5.68
C THR A 67 3.03 -1.30 5.51
N SER A 68 4.19 -1.62 4.93
CA SER A 68 5.15 -0.60 4.48
C SER A 68 4.78 -0.18 3.05
N ARG A 69 4.73 1.13 2.78
CA ARG A 69 4.38 1.71 1.47
C ARG A 69 5.45 2.70 1.04
N THR A 70 6.00 2.53 -0.16
CA THR A 70 6.95 3.48 -0.76
C THR A 70 6.22 4.32 -1.80
N PHE A 71 6.45 5.64 -1.79
CA PHE A 71 5.88 6.58 -2.76
C PHE A 71 6.99 7.06 -3.69
N ASP A 72 7.08 6.46 -4.88
CA ASP A 72 7.97 6.96 -5.94
C ASP A 72 7.26 8.10 -6.69
N VAL A 73 7.44 9.32 -6.19
CA VAL A 73 6.92 10.54 -6.80
C VAL A 73 7.88 10.99 -7.90
N GLY A 74 7.82 10.34 -9.07
CA GLY A 74 8.56 10.74 -10.28
C GLY A 74 8.01 12.01 -10.99
N GLY A 75 7.18 12.81 -10.31
CA GLY A 75 6.49 14.00 -10.86
C GLY A 75 5.83 14.86 -9.77
N LEU A 76 5.01 15.86 -10.12
CA LEU A 76 4.23 16.63 -9.14
C LEU A 76 3.02 15.81 -8.69
N GLY A 77 3.11 15.11 -7.56
CA GLY A 77 2.05 14.23 -7.07
C GLY A 77 1.89 14.26 -5.55
N TYR A 78 0.63 14.17 -5.11
CA TYR A 78 0.21 14.11 -3.70
C TYR A 78 -0.08 12.67 -3.31
N SER A 79 0.35 12.23 -2.13
CA SER A 79 0.09 10.88 -1.60
C SER A 79 -0.69 10.92 -0.29
N ASN A 80 -1.88 10.32 -0.27
CA ASN A 80 -2.69 10.17 0.93
C ASN A 80 -2.40 8.83 1.61
N LEU A 81 -1.76 8.86 2.78
CA LEU A 81 -1.53 7.69 3.64
C LEU A 81 -2.34 7.88 4.92
N ALA A 82 -3.30 6.99 5.18
CA ALA A 82 -3.77 6.69 6.53
C ALA A 82 -3.17 5.31 6.86
N LYS A 83 -2.45 5.05 7.97
CA LYS A 83 -2.53 5.53 9.35
C LYS A 83 -1.09 5.54 9.93
N SER A 84 -0.66 6.69 10.46
CA SER A 84 0.62 6.97 11.17
C SER A 84 1.83 7.42 10.31
N GLY A 85 2.18 8.71 10.42
CA GLY A 85 3.48 9.29 10.06
C GLY A 85 3.65 9.67 8.59
N VAL A 86 3.12 10.83 8.19
CA VAL A 86 3.28 11.36 6.82
C VAL A 86 4.38 12.41 6.81
N VAL A 87 5.46 12.18 6.05
CA VAL A 87 6.46 13.20 5.69
C VAL A 87 6.09 13.73 4.32
N THR A 88 5.65 14.98 4.24
CA THR A 88 5.37 15.66 2.96
C THR A 88 6.44 16.72 2.73
N SER A 89 7.23 16.58 1.66
CA SER A 89 8.20 17.59 1.24
C SER A 89 7.67 18.30 -0.01
N ILE A 90 7.42 19.60 0.10
CA ILE A 90 7.08 20.49 -1.03
C ILE A 90 8.22 21.51 -1.18
N GLY A 91 9.26 21.13 -1.92
CA GLY A 91 10.46 21.96 -2.10
C GLY A 91 11.47 21.89 -0.94
N PRO A 92 12.29 22.93 -0.70
CA PRO A 92 13.45 22.88 0.22
C PRO A 92 13.09 22.80 1.72
N VAL A 93 11.81 22.62 2.04
CA VAL A 93 11.27 22.56 3.40
C VAL A 93 10.70 21.17 3.64
N THR A 94 11.28 20.47 4.62
CA THR A 94 10.85 19.14 5.07
C THR A 94 10.17 19.26 6.43
N THR A 95 8.96 18.73 6.59
CA THR A 95 8.30 18.58 7.89
C THR A 95 8.25 17.11 8.30
N THR A 96 8.66 16.84 9.54
CA THR A 96 8.71 15.49 10.12
C THR A 96 7.94 15.48 11.44
N ILE A 97 7.12 14.46 11.63
CA ILE A 97 6.25 14.31 12.80
C ILE A 97 6.67 13.06 13.55
N CYS A 98 6.95 13.21 14.84
CA CYS A 98 7.23 12.12 15.76
C CYS A 98 6.24 12.21 16.95
N GLY A 99 5.28 11.28 17.03
CA GLY A 99 4.31 11.23 18.12
C GLY A 99 3.05 10.42 17.76
N THR A 100 2.38 9.88 18.78
CA THR A 100 1.06 9.25 18.65
C THR A 100 -0.01 10.26 19.03
N PHE A 101 -0.94 10.54 18.12
CA PHE A 101 -2.05 11.48 18.34
C PHE A 101 -3.33 10.67 18.55
N SER A 102 -4.07 10.98 19.61
CA SER A 102 -5.36 10.33 19.92
C SER A 102 -6.51 10.85 19.05
N ASP A 103 -6.27 11.90 18.26
CA ASP A 103 -7.23 12.54 17.36
C ASP A 103 -6.49 13.05 16.10
N SER A 104 -7.09 13.97 15.33
CA SER A 104 -6.50 14.53 14.09
C SER A 104 -5.23 15.37 14.32
N LEU A 105 -4.32 15.33 13.33
CA LEU A 105 -3.08 16.13 13.31
C LEU A 105 -3.07 17.06 12.10
N LEU A 106 -3.08 18.37 12.39
CA LEU A 106 -3.00 19.42 11.39
C LEU A 106 -1.54 19.83 11.18
N ILE A 107 -0.95 19.43 10.05
CA ILE A 107 0.48 19.61 9.77
C ILE A 107 0.79 21.04 9.30
N THR A 108 -0.22 21.73 8.75
CA THR A 108 -0.18 23.19 8.60
C THR A 108 -1.60 23.74 8.38
N THR A 109 -1.91 24.89 8.96
CA THR A 109 -3.05 25.74 8.62
C THR A 109 -2.65 26.95 7.77
N GLY A 110 -1.38 27.07 7.36
CA GLY A 110 -0.84 28.23 6.65
C GLY A 110 0.37 27.94 5.77
N SER A 111 1.01 29.00 5.25
CA SER A 111 2.21 28.90 4.41
C SER A 111 3.48 28.71 5.26
N TYR A 112 4.45 27.96 4.73
CA TYR A 112 5.81 27.95 5.27
C TYR A 112 6.55 29.22 4.82
N TYR A 113 6.95 30.07 5.76
CA TYR A 113 7.75 31.27 5.46
C TYR A 113 9.22 31.01 5.82
N THR A 114 10.06 30.85 4.80
CA THR A 114 11.51 30.85 4.97
C THR A 114 12.05 32.24 4.66
N THR A 115 12.38 33.04 5.68
CA THR A 115 13.01 34.35 5.48
C THR A 115 14.53 34.20 5.46
N SER A 116 15.20 34.85 4.53
CA SER A 116 16.66 34.82 4.42
C SER A 116 17.25 36.23 4.65
N ASP A 117 16.89 36.83 5.79
CA ASP A 117 17.34 38.18 6.16
C ASP A 117 18.87 38.22 6.29
N ARG A 118 19.50 39.20 5.65
CA ARG A 118 20.95 39.41 5.69
C ARG A 118 21.43 39.91 7.05
N ARG A 119 20.56 40.57 7.84
CA ARG A 119 20.92 41.12 9.15
C ARG A 119 21.27 40.05 10.18
N ILE A 120 20.71 38.85 10.03
CA ILE A 120 20.95 37.69 10.91
C ILE A 120 22.02 36.74 10.37
N LYS A 121 22.54 36.97 9.15
CA LYS A 121 23.60 36.15 8.54
C LYS A 121 24.96 36.70 8.95
N LYS A 122 25.82 35.88 9.56
CA LYS A 122 27.21 36.25 9.82
C LYS A 122 27.93 36.48 8.48
N LYS A 123 28.68 37.57 8.38
CA LYS A 123 29.66 37.74 7.30
C LYS A 123 30.84 36.84 7.63
N TYR A 124 31.13 35.90 6.75
CA TYR A 124 32.41 35.22 6.71
C TYR A 124 33.35 36.02 5.85
#